data_AF-A0A7V5ANU8-F1
#
_entry.id   AF-A0A7V5ANU8-F1
#
_cell.length_a   1.000
_cell.length_b   1.000
_cell.length_c   1.000
_cell.angle_alpha   90.00
_cell.angle_beta   90.00
_cell.angle_gamma   90.00
#
_symmetry.space_group_name_H-M   'P 1'
#
loop_
_entity.id
_entity.type
_entity.pdbx_description
1 polymer ?
#
loop_
_entity_poly.entity_id
_entity_poly.type
_entity_poly.pdbx_seq_one_letter_code
_entity_poly.pdbx_strand_id
1 'polypeptide(L)'
;KHRKVVTRIHERIDWKRQDFIHQHSRNIVNRFGIIVVEDLNVNPMVHNHCLAKSIFDATWSGFFQLLAYKAGWGDRQFVAVNTAYTSQDCSNCGHRQKMPLSERILCAHFVVRN
;
A
#
# COMPACT_ATOMS: atom_id res chain seq x y z
N LYS A 1 2.06 -3.73 36.87
CA LYS A 1 3.34 -4.21 36.28
C LYS A 1 3.19 -4.62 34.79
N HIS A 2 2.12 -5.30 34.38
CA HIS A 2 1.89 -5.73 32.98
C HIS A 2 1.84 -4.61 31.92
N ARG A 3 1.27 -3.44 32.25
CA ARG A 3 1.17 -2.30 31.30
C ARG A 3 2.53 -1.86 30.74
N LYS A 4 3.59 -1.85 31.57
CA LYS A 4 4.94 -1.46 31.15
C LYS A 4 5.57 -2.44 30.15
N VAL A 5 5.26 -3.74 30.29
CA VAL A 5 5.77 -4.77 29.37
C VAL A 5 5.08 -4.65 28.02
N VAL A 6 3.76 -4.48 28.02
CA VAL A 6 2.96 -4.27 26.79
C VAL A 6 3.43 -3.02 26.05
N THR A 7 3.62 -1.88 26.74
CA THR A 7 4.15 -0.65 26.10
C THR A 7 5.49 -0.87 25.41
N ARG A 8 6.44 -1.58 26.02
CA ARG A 8 7.76 -1.86 25.41
C ARG A 8 7.66 -2.74 24.17
N ILE A 9 6.68 -3.65 24.13
CA ILE A 9 6.44 -4.48 22.95
C ILE A 9 5.89 -3.64 21.81
N HIS A 10 4.92 -2.76 22.09
CA HIS A 10 4.40 -1.82 21.08
C HIS A 10 5.49 -0.89 20.55
N GLU A 11 6.30 -0.30 21.42
CA GLU A 11 7.44 0.54 21.03
C GLU A 11 8.39 -0.21 20.08
N ARG A 12 8.74 -1.46 20.39
CA ARG A 12 9.60 -2.28 19.52
C ARG A 12 8.94 -2.58 18.17
N ILE A 13 7.64 -2.85 18.15
CA ILE A 13 6.89 -3.09 16.91
C ILE A 13 6.88 -1.81 16.07
N ASP A 14 6.62 -0.67 16.67
CA ASP A 14 6.58 0.61 16.00
C ASP A 14 7.94 0.99 15.41
N TRP A 15 9.04 0.76 16.15
CA TRP A 15 10.39 0.95 15.62
C TRP A 15 10.70 0.05 14.43
N LYS A 16 10.30 -1.23 14.46
CA LYS A 16 10.49 -2.14 13.32
C LYS A 16 9.69 -1.68 12.11
N ARG A 17 8.45 -1.22 12.31
CA ARG A 17 7.61 -0.69 11.23
C ARG A 17 8.23 0.56 10.62
N GLN A 18 8.65 1.52 11.46
CA GLN A 18 9.35 2.74 11.05
C GLN A 18 10.61 2.41 10.23
N ASP A 19 11.48 1.54 10.74
CA ASP A 19 12.69 1.12 10.05
C ASP A 19 12.38 0.51 8.67
N PHE A 20 11.41 -0.41 8.62
CA PHE A 20 10.96 -1.04 7.36
C PHE A 20 10.49 0.00 6.33
N ILE A 21 9.57 0.89 6.70
CA ILE A 21 9.04 1.91 5.78
C ILE A 21 10.14 2.89 5.35
N HIS A 22 11.10 3.19 6.22
CA HIS A 22 12.23 4.06 5.90
C HIS A 22 13.16 3.42 4.86
N GLN A 23 13.54 2.16 5.05
CA GLN A 23 14.40 1.45 4.11
C GLN A 23 13.70 1.24 2.76
N HIS A 24 12.44 0.82 2.79
CA HIS A 24 11.70 0.51 1.57
C HIS A 24 11.41 1.77 0.73
N SER A 25 10.98 2.87 1.37
CA SER A 25 10.77 4.15 0.66
C SER A 25 12.06 4.67 0.02
N ARG A 26 13.21 4.54 0.71
CA ARG A 26 14.50 4.94 0.14
C ARG A 26 14.89 4.07 -1.05
N ASN A 27 14.65 2.76 -0.97
CA ASN A 27 14.93 1.82 -2.06
C ASN A 27 14.14 2.18 -3.32
N ILE A 28 12.85 2.48 -3.20
CA ILE A 28 11.99 2.86 -4.34
C ILE A 28 12.48 4.17 -4.97
N VAL A 29 12.68 5.22 -4.17
CA VAL A 29 13.14 6.55 -4.64
C VAL A 29 14.49 6.49 -5.35
N ASN A 30 15.36 5.57 -4.94
CA ASN A 30 16.66 5.38 -5.60
C ASN A 30 16.53 4.70 -6.97
N ARG A 31 15.54 3.83 -7.14
CA ARG A 31 15.35 3.02 -8.37
C ARG A 31 14.53 3.73 -9.43
N PHE A 32 13.54 4.52 -9.02
CA PHE A 32 12.54 5.09 -9.93
C PHE A 32 12.59 6.62 -9.96
N GLY A 33 12.50 7.18 -11.16
CA GLY A 33 12.41 8.63 -11.40
C GLY A 33 11.03 9.21 -11.11
N ILE A 34 9.99 8.40 -11.38
CA ILE A 34 8.57 8.75 -11.25
C ILE A 34 7.90 7.63 -10.46
N ILE A 35 7.16 8.01 -9.42
CA ILE A 35 6.46 7.10 -8.51
C ILE A 35 5.00 7.51 -8.52
N VAL A 36 4.14 6.62 -9.00
CA VAL A 36 2.68 6.81 -9.04
C VAL A 36 2.06 5.88 -8.00
N VAL A 37 1.27 6.43 -7.10
CA VAL A 37 0.59 5.67 -6.05
C VAL A 37 -0.90 5.97 -6.05
N GLU A 38 -1.68 4.99 -5.61
CA GLU A 38 -3.10 5.17 -5.35
C GLU A 38 -3.31 6.02 -4.09
N ASP A 39 -4.19 7.03 -4.17
CA ASP A 39 -4.63 7.84 -3.02
C ASP A 39 -5.63 7.06 -2.16
N LEU A 40 -5.10 6.06 -1.43
CA LEU A 40 -5.90 5.16 -0.62
C LEU A 40 -6.44 5.87 0.63
N ASN A 41 -7.77 5.96 0.72
CA ASN A 41 -8.42 6.34 1.96
C ASN A 41 -8.44 5.15 2.95
N VAL A 42 -7.50 5.14 3.89
CA VAL A 42 -7.34 4.05 4.87
C VAL A 42 -8.51 3.96 5.85
N ASN A 43 -9.19 5.08 6.15
CA ASN A 43 -10.26 5.12 7.16
C ASN A 43 -11.44 4.19 6.83
N PRO A 44 -12.05 4.24 5.63
CA PRO A 44 -13.06 3.26 5.21
C PRO A 44 -12.54 1.82 5.22
N MET A 45 -11.27 1.58 4.86
CA MET A 45 -10.73 0.23 4.74
C MET A 45 -10.66 -0.50 6.10
N VAL A 46 -10.38 0.23 7.18
CA VAL A 46 -10.27 -0.34 8.52
C VAL A 46 -11.62 -0.61 9.20
N HIS A 47 -12.74 -0.18 8.62
CA HIS A 47 -14.07 -0.51 9.14
C HIS A 47 -14.37 -2.01 9.04
N ASN A 48 -13.71 -2.72 8.12
CA ASN A 48 -13.76 -4.17 8.10
C ASN A 48 -12.81 -4.72 9.19
N HIS A 49 -13.37 -5.10 10.35
CA HIS A 49 -12.60 -5.61 11.48
C HIS A 49 -11.73 -6.85 11.15
N CYS A 50 -12.12 -7.66 10.17
CA CYS A 50 -11.32 -8.81 9.72
C CYS A 50 -10.03 -8.39 9.01
N LEU A 51 -10.02 -7.21 8.38
CA LEU A 51 -8.88 -6.68 7.61
C LEU A 51 -8.14 -5.56 8.35
N ALA A 52 -8.77 -4.94 9.35
CA ALA A 52 -8.23 -3.78 10.06
C ALA A 52 -6.80 -4.00 10.56
N LYS A 53 -6.54 -5.16 11.19
CA LYS A 53 -5.20 -5.50 11.68
C LYS A 53 -4.16 -5.52 10.54
N SER A 54 -4.44 -6.25 9.46
CA SER A 54 -3.52 -6.36 8.32
C SER A 54 -3.30 -5.02 7.61
N ILE A 55 -4.33 -4.17 7.55
CA ILE A 55 -4.24 -2.82 6.98
C ILE A 55 -3.36 -1.92 7.87
N PHE A 56 -3.55 -1.96 9.19
CA PHE A 56 -2.69 -1.22 10.12
C PHE A 56 -1.25 -1.73 10.13
N ASP A 57 -1.05 -3.05 10.04
CA ASP A 57 0.29 -3.66 9.96
C ASP A 57 1.05 -3.21 8.70
N ALA A 58 0.35 -2.91 7.60
CA ALA A 58 0.94 -2.44 6.35
C ALA A 58 1.42 -0.98 6.39
N THR A 59 0.96 -0.17 7.34
CA THR A 59 1.48 1.19 7.60
C THR A 59 1.41 2.16 6.39
N TRP A 60 0.36 2.04 5.55
CA TRP A 60 0.23 2.76 4.26
C TRP A 60 0.39 4.29 4.34
N SER A 61 -0.27 4.95 5.29
CA SER A 61 -0.25 6.41 5.39
C SER A 61 1.15 6.96 5.65
N GLY A 62 1.85 6.42 6.64
CA GLY A 62 3.23 6.80 6.96
C GLY A 62 4.21 6.44 5.84
N PHE A 63 3.97 5.32 5.15
CA PHE A 63 4.79 4.92 4.01
C PHE A 63 4.69 5.91 2.83
N PHE A 64 3.47 6.32 2.45
CA PHE A 64 3.28 7.31 1.38
C PHE A 64 3.84 8.69 1.75
N GLN A 65 3.71 9.11 3.02
CA GLN A 65 4.34 10.34 3.51
C GLN A 65 5.86 10.30 3.35
N LEU A 66 6.52 9.20 3.75
CA LEU A 66 7.96 9.06 3.59
C LEU A 66 8.39 8.95 2.12
N LEU A 67 7.60 8.31 1.27
CA LEU A 67 7.84 8.26 -0.17
C LEU A 67 7.79 9.66 -0.78
N ALA A 68 6.73 10.43 -0.52
CA ALA A 68 6.59 11.79 -1.03
C ALA A 68 7.73 12.68 -0.54
N TYR A 69 8.05 12.61 0.76
CA TYR A 69 9.16 13.34 1.37
C TYR A 69 10.50 13.02 0.71
N LYS A 70 10.86 11.73 0.58
CA LYS A 70 12.13 11.30 0.00
C LYS A 70 12.20 11.52 -1.51
N ALA A 71 11.08 11.41 -2.21
CA ALA A 71 11.00 11.71 -3.63
C ALA A 71 11.33 13.18 -3.87
N GLY A 72 10.73 14.10 -3.11
CA GLY A 72 11.04 15.53 -3.18
C GLY A 72 12.51 15.85 -2.86
N TRP A 73 13.11 15.15 -1.90
CA TRP A 73 14.55 15.29 -1.59
C TRP A 73 15.49 14.76 -2.67
N GLY A 74 15.03 13.83 -3.50
CA GLY A 74 15.84 13.17 -4.53
C GLY A 74 15.55 13.66 -5.94
N ASP A 75 14.88 14.80 -6.09
CA ASP A 75 14.38 15.32 -7.37
C ASP A 75 13.59 14.27 -8.17
N ARG A 76 12.77 13.48 -7.47
CA ARG A 76 11.88 12.47 -8.06
C ARG A 76 10.44 12.95 -8.05
N GLN A 77 9.68 12.51 -9.03
CA GLN A 77 8.26 12.83 -9.11
C GLN A 77 7.44 11.84 -8.29
N PHE A 78 6.56 12.35 -7.43
CA PHE A 78 5.57 11.57 -6.70
C PHE A 78 4.17 12.04 -7.09
N VAL A 79 3.32 11.12 -7.55
CA VAL A 79 1.95 11.41 -8.00
C VAL A 79 0.98 10.48 -7.30
N ALA A 80 0.04 11.07 -6.56
CA ALA A 80 -1.11 10.34 -6.03
C ALA A 80 -2.26 10.39 -7.06
N VAL A 81 -2.84 9.25 -7.38
CA VAL A 81 -3.93 9.12 -8.36
C VAL A 81 -5.20 8.57 -7.71
N ASN A 82 -6.34 8.87 -8.33
CA ASN A 82 -7.62 8.36 -7.88
C ASN A 82 -7.64 6.82 -7.91
N THR A 83 -8.07 6.21 -6.81
CA THR A 83 -8.15 4.75 -6.62
C THR A 83 -9.27 4.07 -7.40
N ALA A 84 -10.14 4.83 -8.07
CA ALA A 84 -11.33 4.29 -8.72
C ALA A 84 -10.93 3.27 -9.80
N TYR A 85 -11.41 2.04 -9.63
CA TYR A 85 -11.29 0.93 -10.58
C TYR A 85 -9.87 0.45 -10.90
N THR A 86 -8.83 0.93 -10.21
CA THR A 86 -7.44 0.51 -10.42
C THR A 86 -7.20 -0.99 -10.14
N SER A 87 -8.02 -1.58 -9.26
CA SER A 87 -8.02 -3.02 -8.94
C SER A 87 -8.99 -3.86 -9.78
N GLN A 88 -9.79 -3.23 -10.64
CA GLN A 88 -10.85 -3.89 -11.44
C GLN A 88 -10.57 -3.79 -12.95
N ASP A 89 -9.89 -2.74 -13.38
CA ASP A 89 -9.56 -2.49 -14.77
C ASP A 89 -8.25 -3.21 -15.13
N CYS A 90 -8.32 -4.09 -16.12
CA CYS A 90 -7.15 -4.82 -16.59
C CYS A 90 -6.16 -3.87 -17.28
N SER A 91 -4.92 -3.84 -16.81
CA SER A 91 -3.84 -3.04 -17.42
C SER A 91 -3.48 -3.47 -18.85
N ASN A 92 -3.82 -4.70 -19.26
CA ASN A 92 -3.55 -5.22 -20.60
C ASN A 92 -4.68 -4.92 -21.61
N CYS A 93 -5.95 -5.19 -21.24
CA CYS A 93 -7.08 -5.10 -22.19
C CYS A 93 -8.13 -4.04 -21.83
N GLY A 94 -8.04 -3.39 -20.66
CA GLY A 94 -9.00 -2.40 -20.20
C GLY A 94 -10.36 -2.96 -19.75
N HIS A 95 -10.55 -4.28 -19.76
CA HIS A 95 -11.79 -4.88 -19.27
C HIS A 95 -11.93 -4.68 -17.76
N ARG A 96 -13.13 -4.23 -17.35
CA ARG A 96 -13.49 -4.04 -15.95
C ARG A 96 -14.19 -5.26 -15.42
N GLN A 97 -13.62 -5.88 -14.39
CA GLN A 97 -14.28 -6.96 -13.65
C GLN A 97 -14.10 -6.81 -12.15
N LYS A 98 -15.16 -7.14 -11.39
CA LYS A 98 -15.10 -7.13 -9.93
C LYS A 98 -14.31 -8.36 -9.46
N MET A 99 -13.18 -8.12 -8.82
CA MET A 99 -12.29 -9.16 -8.32
C MET A 99 -12.52 -9.41 -6.83
N PRO A 100 -12.57 -10.67 -6.36
CA PRO A 100 -12.45 -10.96 -4.94
C PRO A 100 -11.03 -10.68 -4.44
N LEU A 101 -10.90 -10.30 -3.17
CA LEU A 101 -9.60 -9.98 -2.55
C LEU A 101 -8.61 -11.17 -2.48
N SER A 102 -9.04 -12.40 -2.76
CA SER A 102 -8.16 -13.57 -2.84
C SER A 102 -7.50 -13.71 -4.20
N GLU A 103 -8.12 -13.17 -5.26
CA GLU A 103 -7.56 -13.23 -6.59
C GLU A 103 -6.44 -12.19 -6.75
N ARG A 104 -5.35 -12.63 -7.38
CA ARG A 104 -4.11 -11.84 -7.54
C ARG A 104 -3.76 -11.59 -9.00
N ILE A 105 -4.52 -12.17 -9.92
CA ILE A 105 -4.26 -12.12 -11.36
C ILE A 105 -5.53 -11.57 -12.03
N LEU A 106 -5.41 -10.40 -12.63
CA LEU A 106 -6.50 -9.74 -13.36
C LEU A 106 -6.30 -9.96 -14.86
N CYS A 107 -7.29 -10.63 -15.47
CA CYS A 107 -7.38 -11.05 -16.86
C CYS A 107 -6.44 -12.21 -17.27
N ALA A 108 -7.04 -13.38 -17.46
CA ALA A 108 -6.54 -14.45 -18.31
C ALA A 108 -7.32 -14.38 -19.62
N HIS A 109 -6.66 -14.23 -20.76
CA HIS A 109 -7.33 -14.19 -22.07
C HIS A 109 -7.91 -15.57 -22.51
N PHE A 110 -8.39 -16.38 -21.56
CA PHE A 110 -9.01 -17.67 -21.86
C PHE A 110 -9.84 -18.21 -20.68
N VAL A 111 -11.07 -17.74 -20.49
CA VAL A 111 -12.13 -18.60 -19.94
C VAL A 111 -13.44 -18.25 -20.67
N VAL A 112 -13.86 -19.17 -21.55
CA VAL A 112 -15.14 -19.28 -22.29
C VAL A 112 -15.32 -18.44 -23.58
N ARG A 113 -14.97 -19.04 -24.72
CA ARG A 113 -15.89 -19.10 -25.86
C ARG A 113 -16.20 -20.58 -26.12
N ASN A 114 -17.40 -21.00 -25.71
CA ASN A 114 -18.10 -22.29 -25.90
C ASN A 114 -17.26 -23.58 -25.83
#